data_AF-A0A644VU64-F1
#
_entry.id   AF-A0A644VU64-F1
#
_cell.length_a   1.000
_cell.length_b   1.000
_cell.length_c   1.000
_cell.angle_alpha   90.00
_cell.angle_beta   90.00
_cell.angle_gamma   90.00
#
_symmetry.space_group_name_H-M   'P 1'
#
loop_
_entity.id
_entity.type
_entity.pdbx_description
1 polymer ?
#
loop_
_entity_poly.entity_id
_entity_poly.type
_entity_poly.pdbx_seq_one_letter_code
_entity_poly.pdbx_strand_id
1 'polypeptide(L)'
;MIIIAEKKKRMIGSRSLCHYLQHNLGIIIGERAIHRVLLEENLTQHNPTHSLRRPPMIRYERENSLSAVHMDWHISKYNRKQVCMVLDDASSMILAGGEFDHATAELSIRLLNEAYERYLHISPIREVIMEHSFMPCVVIMYLLVEVLNIMGGGYIFWK
;
A
#
# COMPACT_ATOMS: atom_id res chain seq x y z
N MET A 1 5.53 33.69 -19.06
CA MET A 1 5.89 32.30 -18.67
C MET A 1 4.68 31.37 -18.76
N ILE A 2 4.36 30.88 -19.96
CA ILE A 2 3.21 29.98 -20.20
C ILE A 2 3.31 28.70 -19.33
N ILE A 3 4.53 28.18 -19.17
CA ILE A 3 4.81 26.96 -18.37
C ILE A 3 4.37 27.13 -16.91
N ILE A 4 4.72 28.24 -16.25
CA ILE A 4 4.35 28.49 -14.85
C ILE A 4 2.86 28.70 -14.68
N ALA A 5 2.26 29.49 -15.57
CA ALA A 5 0.84 29.78 -15.51
C ALA A 5 0.02 28.47 -15.58
N GLU A 6 0.37 27.59 -16.52
CA GLU A 6 -0.31 26.30 -16.67
C GLU A 6 0.00 25.32 -15.53
N LYS A 7 1.24 25.31 -15.00
CA LYS A 7 1.59 24.50 -13.82
C LYS A 7 0.75 24.90 -12.61
N LYS A 8 0.64 26.21 -12.32
CA LYS A 8 -0.15 26.73 -11.18
C LYS A 8 -1.65 26.47 -11.36
N LYS A 9 -2.15 26.52 -12.60
CA LYS A 9 -3.56 26.27 -12.92
C LYS A 9 -3.97 24.80 -12.77
N ARG A 10 -3.10 23.86 -13.18
CA ARG A 10 -3.47 22.45 -13.33
C ARG A 10 -2.84 21.52 -12.30
N MET A 11 -1.83 21.97 -11.56
CA MET A 11 -1.14 21.17 -10.53
C MET A 11 -0.57 19.83 -11.03
N ILE A 12 -0.24 19.73 -12.32
CA ILE A 12 0.23 18.49 -12.98
C ILE A 12 1.75 18.37 -13.02
N GLY A 13 2.28 17.15 -13.19
CA GLY A 13 3.73 16.89 -13.31
C GLY A 13 4.35 17.42 -14.62
N SER A 14 5.69 17.51 -14.68
CA SER A 14 6.45 18.01 -15.84
C SER A 14 6.10 17.28 -17.15
N ARG A 15 5.99 15.95 -17.09
CA ARG A 15 5.64 15.11 -18.24
C ARG A 15 4.24 15.37 -18.76
N SER A 16 3.25 15.43 -17.87
CA SER A 16 1.86 15.75 -18.23
C SER A 16 1.74 17.17 -18.76
N LEU A 17 2.50 18.12 -18.20
CA LEU A 17 2.56 19.49 -18.67
C LEU A 17 3.16 19.57 -20.07
N CYS A 18 4.23 18.83 -20.35
CA CYS A 18 4.81 18.71 -21.69
C CYS A 18 3.77 18.26 -22.72
N HIS A 19 3.03 17.20 -22.41
CA HIS A 19 2.00 16.67 -23.30
C HIS A 19 0.87 17.68 -23.52
N TYR A 20 0.43 18.35 -22.46
CA TYR A 20 -0.59 19.40 -22.56
C TYR A 20 -0.15 20.58 -23.42
N LEU A 21 1.08 21.10 -23.21
CA LEU A 21 1.61 22.20 -24.00
C LEU A 21 1.69 21.84 -25.49
N GLN A 22 2.06 20.59 -25.79
CA GLN A 22 2.15 20.08 -27.15
C GLN A 22 0.78 19.95 -27.81
N HIS A 23 -0.18 19.29 -27.16
CA HIS A 23 -1.48 18.96 -27.78
C HIS A 23 -2.49 20.12 -27.76
N ASN A 24 -2.49 20.95 -26.71
CA ASN A 24 -3.50 21.99 -26.53
C ASN A 24 -3.04 23.37 -27.00
N LEU A 25 -1.73 23.64 -26.95
CA LEU A 25 -1.17 24.95 -27.30
C LEU A 25 -0.25 24.89 -28.52
N GLY A 26 0.04 23.70 -29.06
CA GLY A 26 0.96 23.51 -30.19
C GLY A 26 2.42 23.82 -29.85
N ILE A 27 2.77 23.92 -28.57
CA ILE A 27 4.11 24.31 -28.12
C ILE A 27 4.91 23.05 -27.82
N ILE A 28 5.93 22.79 -28.65
CA ILE A 28 6.81 21.63 -28.49
C ILE A 28 8.02 22.05 -27.63
N ILE A 29 8.05 21.59 -26.38
CA ILE A 29 9.16 21.80 -25.45
C ILE A 29 9.52 20.45 -24.83
N GLY A 30 10.82 20.15 -24.75
CA GLY A 30 11.28 18.92 -24.08
C GLY A 30 11.00 18.95 -22.57
N GLU A 31 10.61 17.80 -22.00
CA GLU A 31 10.31 17.68 -20.57
C GLU A 31 11.44 18.20 -19.67
N ARG A 32 12.71 17.97 -20.06
CA ARG A 32 13.89 18.46 -19.32
C ARG A 32 13.93 19.98 -19.19
N ALA A 33 13.53 20.72 -20.23
CA ALA A 33 13.48 22.17 -20.20
C ALA A 33 12.37 22.66 -19.27
N ILE A 34 11.20 22.02 -19.32
CA ILE A 34 10.09 22.31 -18.40
C ILE A 34 10.51 22.05 -16.95
N HIS A 35 11.12 20.88 -16.67
CA HIS A 35 11.56 20.53 -15.33
C HIS A 35 12.59 21.53 -14.77
N ARG A 36 13.51 22.01 -15.61
CA ARG A 36 14.50 23.03 -15.21
C ARG A 36 13.82 24.34 -14.80
N VAL A 37 12.89 24.83 -15.63
CA VAL A 37 12.12 26.05 -15.33
C VAL A 37 11.32 25.89 -14.05
N LEU A 38 10.74 24.69 -13.80
CA LEU A 38 9.99 24.42 -12.57
C LEU A 38 10.87 24.35 -11.31
N LEU A 39 12.12 23.89 -11.45
CA LEU A 39 13.11 23.90 -10.36
C LEU A 39 13.57 25.32 -10.03
N GLU A 40 13.92 26.12 -11.04
CA GLU A 40 14.34 27.53 -10.88
C GLU A 40 13.28 28.36 -10.14
N GLU A 41 12.01 28.00 -10.34
CA GLU A 41 10.85 28.74 -9.83
C GLU A 41 10.27 28.14 -8.54
N ASN A 42 11.00 27.21 -7.91
CA ASN A 42 10.63 26.54 -6.66
C ASN A 42 9.24 25.85 -6.71
N LEU A 43 8.75 25.50 -7.90
CA LEU A 43 7.49 24.78 -8.11
C LEU A 43 7.67 23.26 -8.08
N THR A 44 8.90 22.78 -7.99
CA THR A 44 9.26 21.37 -7.84
C THR A 44 10.48 21.29 -6.94
N GLN A 45 10.49 20.34 -6.01
CA GLN A 45 11.63 20.10 -5.14
C GLN A 45 12.52 19.01 -5.75
N HIS A 46 13.83 19.25 -5.77
CA HIS A 46 14.78 18.20 -6.10
C HIS A 46 14.82 17.21 -4.93
N ASN A 47 14.36 15.98 -5.14
CA ASN A 47 14.47 14.91 -4.16
C ASN A 47 15.68 14.02 -4.51
N PRO A 48 16.80 14.14 -3.79
CA PRO A 48 18.02 13.38 -4.08
C PRO A 48 17.83 11.88 -3.84
N THR A 49 16.87 11.47 -3.01
CA THR A 49 16.60 10.06 -2.72
C THR A 49 15.91 9.36 -3.88
N HIS A 50 15.19 10.10 -4.74
CA HIS A 50 14.51 9.54 -5.91
C HIS A 50 15.44 9.34 -7.13
N SER A 51 16.61 9.98 -7.15
CA SER A 51 17.62 9.75 -8.18
C SER A 51 18.54 8.57 -7.85
N LEU A 52 18.55 8.14 -6.59
CA LEU A 52 19.23 6.92 -6.18
C LEU A 52 18.51 5.70 -6.76
N ARG A 53 19.29 4.74 -7.22
CA ARG A 53 18.78 3.42 -7.59
C ARG A 53 18.07 2.85 -6.37
N ARG A 54 16.77 2.57 -6.50
CA ARG A 54 16.02 1.84 -5.45
C ARG A 54 16.80 0.56 -5.14
N PRO A 55 17.07 0.24 -3.86
CA PRO A 55 17.70 -1.03 -3.54
C PRO A 55 16.86 -2.16 -4.15
N PRO A 56 17.51 -3.23 -4.65
CA PRO A 56 16.76 -4.39 -5.13
C PRO A 56 15.84 -4.86 -4.02
N MET A 57 14.55 -4.90 -4.31
CA MET A 57 13.54 -5.38 -3.36
C MET A 57 13.83 -6.86 -3.10
N ILE A 58 14.23 -7.19 -1.87
CA ILE A 58 14.39 -8.59 -1.47
C ILE A 58 12.97 -9.16 -1.41
N ARG A 59 12.62 -10.01 -2.38
CA ARG A 59 11.38 -10.78 -2.30
C ARG A 59 11.64 -11.94 -1.36
N TYR A 60 10.96 -11.93 -0.22
CA TYR A 60 10.90 -13.11 0.64
C TYR A 60 9.85 -14.04 0.03
N GLU A 61 10.24 -14.84 -0.96
CA GLU A 61 9.34 -15.85 -1.53
C GLU A 61 9.26 -17.01 -0.53
N ARG A 62 8.20 -17.07 0.26
CA ARG A 62 7.89 -18.24 1.09
C ARG A 62 7.60 -19.41 0.16
N GLU A 63 8.27 -20.54 0.39
CA GLU A 63 8.07 -21.75 -0.42
C GLU A 63 6.74 -22.47 -0.11
N ASN A 64 6.19 -22.26 1.10
CA ASN A 64 5.05 -23.01 1.61
C ASN A 64 3.85 -22.09 1.87
N SER A 65 2.70 -22.39 1.26
CA SER A 65 1.42 -21.73 1.54
C SER A 65 1.05 -21.79 3.01
N LEU A 66 0.32 -20.77 3.49
CA LEU A 66 -0.13 -20.58 4.87
C LEU A 66 0.99 -20.41 5.90
N SER A 67 2.26 -20.38 5.46
CA SER A 67 3.38 -20.06 6.36
C SER A 67 3.31 -18.62 6.86
N ALA A 68 2.85 -17.70 6.01
CA ALA A 68 2.51 -16.35 6.38
C ALA A 68 1.27 -15.91 5.61
N VAL A 69 0.44 -15.10 6.25
CA VAL A 69 -0.67 -14.41 5.61
C VAL A 69 -0.51 -12.91 5.78
N HIS A 70 -0.76 -12.17 4.71
CA HIS A 70 -0.84 -10.72 4.73
C HIS A 70 -2.27 -10.29 5.04
N MET A 71 -2.44 -9.38 5.99
CA MET A 71 -3.70 -8.71 6.24
C MET A 71 -3.54 -7.23 5.95
N ASP A 72 -4.35 -6.73 5.02
CA ASP A 72 -4.31 -5.34 4.59
C ASP A 72 -5.68 -4.68 4.70
N TRP A 73 -5.69 -3.42 5.15
CA TRP A 73 -6.87 -2.59 5.30
C TRP A 73 -6.82 -1.44 4.29
N HIS A 74 -7.89 -1.32 3.48
CA HIS A 74 -8.00 -0.30 2.45
C HIS A 74 -9.30 0.50 2.59
N ILE A 75 -9.23 1.83 2.49
CA ILE A 75 -10.45 2.65 2.34
C ILE A 75 -10.89 2.67 0.89
N SER A 76 -12.08 2.11 0.64
CA SER A 76 -12.73 2.23 -0.67
C SER A 76 -13.07 3.69 -0.99
N LYS A 77 -12.62 4.15 -2.16
CA LYS A 77 -12.88 5.51 -2.66
C LYS A 77 -14.35 5.75 -3.04
N TYR A 78 -15.12 4.69 -3.26
CA TYR A 78 -16.50 4.77 -3.75
C TYR A 78 -17.50 4.94 -2.61
N ASN A 79 -17.40 4.12 -1.58
CA ASN A 79 -18.37 4.07 -0.47
C ASN A 79 -17.76 4.49 0.88
N ARG A 80 -16.46 4.85 0.92
CA ARG A 80 -15.71 5.20 2.14
C ARG A 80 -15.69 4.09 3.20
N LYS A 81 -16.06 2.85 2.82
CA LYS A 81 -15.95 1.69 3.70
C LYS A 81 -14.50 1.22 3.80
N GLN A 82 -14.22 0.59 4.93
CA GLN A 82 -12.97 -0.09 5.23
C GLN A 82 -13.05 -1.51 4.69
N VAL A 83 -12.18 -1.87 3.77
CA VAL A 83 -12.10 -3.21 3.19
C VAL A 83 -10.90 -3.90 3.80
N CYS A 84 -11.08 -5.11 4.32
CA CYS A 84 -9.99 -5.93 4.83
C CYS A 84 -9.91 -7.23 4.05
N MET A 85 -8.69 -7.65 3.72
CA MET A 85 -8.43 -8.92 3.04
C MET A 85 -7.27 -9.64 3.73
N VAL A 86 -7.45 -10.95 3.90
CA VAL A 86 -6.41 -11.88 4.34
C VAL A 86 -5.92 -12.65 3.12
N LEU A 87 -4.65 -12.49 2.80
CA LEU A 87 -3.99 -13.01 1.60
C LEU A 87 -2.91 -14.01 2.02
N ASP A 88 -2.82 -15.15 1.35
CA ASP A 88 -1.65 -16.03 1.48
C ASP A 88 -0.43 -15.37 0.84
N ASP A 89 0.69 -15.33 1.55
CA ASP A 89 1.92 -14.69 1.05
C ASP A 89 2.49 -15.40 -0.20
N ALA A 90 2.50 -16.74 -0.18
CA ALA A 90 3.12 -17.52 -1.25
C ALA A 90 2.30 -17.53 -2.54
N SER A 91 0.97 -17.68 -2.45
CA SER A 91 0.09 -17.77 -3.62
C SER A 91 -0.62 -16.47 -3.99
N SER A 92 -0.57 -15.44 -3.12
CA SER A 92 -1.43 -14.24 -3.21
C SER A 92 -2.93 -14.55 -3.25
N MET A 93 -3.34 -15.74 -2.80
CA MET A 93 -4.75 -16.14 -2.76
C MET A 93 -5.48 -15.42 -1.63
N ILE A 94 -6.67 -14.91 -1.92
CA ILE A 94 -7.56 -14.33 -0.91
C ILE A 94 -8.18 -15.46 -0.09
N LEU A 95 -7.83 -15.53 1.19
CA LEU A 95 -8.32 -16.55 2.11
C LEU A 95 -9.64 -16.14 2.76
N ALA A 96 -9.74 -14.87 3.13
CA ALA A 96 -10.93 -14.23 3.70
C ALA A 96 -10.92 -12.74 3.39
N GLY A 97 -12.09 -12.08 3.44
CA GLY A 97 -12.17 -10.64 3.28
C GLY A 97 -13.59 -10.11 3.44
N GLY A 98 -13.71 -8.80 3.64
CA GLY A 98 -15.00 -8.15 3.81
C GLY A 98 -14.94 -6.63 3.76
N GLU A 99 -16.11 -6.01 3.61
CA GLU A 99 -16.30 -4.56 3.71
C GLU A 99 -16.99 -4.20 5.03
N PHE A 100 -16.45 -3.21 5.73
CA PHE A 100 -16.87 -2.79 7.05
C PHE A 100 -16.96 -1.27 7.13
N ASP A 101 -17.78 -0.77 8.05
CA ASP A 101 -17.87 0.67 8.28
C ASP A 101 -16.66 1.21 9.06
N HIS A 102 -16.02 0.36 9.89
CA HIS A 102 -14.86 0.69 10.71
C HIS A 102 -13.83 -0.44 10.69
N ALA A 103 -12.54 -0.09 10.76
CA ALA A 103 -11.45 -1.04 10.92
C ALA A 103 -11.23 -1.29 12.41
N THR A 104 -11.60 -2.48 12.91
CA THR A 104 -11.50 -2.83 14.33
C THR A 104 -10.73 -4.13 14.54
N ALA A 105 -10.21 -4.33 15.76
CA ALA A 105 -9.44 -5.52 16.13
C ALA A 105 -10.28 -6.80 15.97
N GLU A 106 -11.54 -6.73 16.40
CA GLU A 106 -12.46 -7.86 16.43
C GLU A 106 -12.79 -8.34 15.02
N LEU A 107 -12.86 -7.43 14.06
CA LEU A 107 -13.06 -7.75 12.65
C LEU A 107 -11.82 -8.41 12.05
N SER A 108 -10.63 -7.91 12.36
CA SER A 108 -9.36 -8.53 11.96
C SER A 108 -9.24 -9.95 12.52
N ILE A 109 -9.52 -10.16 13.80
CA ILE A 109 -9.51 -11.49 14.44
C ILE A 109 -10.55 -12.41 13.80
N ARG A 110 -11.77 -11.91 13.55
CA ARG A 110 -12.83 -12.69 12.91
C ARG A 110 -12.41 -13.17 11.52
N LEU A 111 -11.85 -12.29 10.69
CA LEU A 111 -11.38 -12.64 9.35
C LEU A 111 -10.20 -13.63 9.40
N LEU A 112 -9.29 -13.45 10.34
CA LEU A 112 -8.19 -14.39 10.53
C LEU A 112 -8.68 -15.78 10.97
N ASN A 113 -9.64 -15.85 11.90
CA ASN A 113 -10.24 -17.10 12.33
C ASN A 113 -11.00 -17.77 11.17
N GLU A 114 -11.73 -17.00 10.36
CA GLU A 114 -12.41 -17.52 9.18
C GLU A 114 -11.41 -18.15 8.20
N ALA A 115 -10.28 -17.46 7.93
CA ALA A 115 -9.22 -18.00 7.09
C ALA A 115 -8.58 -19.25 7.73
N TYR A 116 -8.30 -19.21 9.04
CA TYR A 116 -7.68 -20.31 9.77
C TYR A 116 -8.57 -21.56 9.72
N GLU A 117 -9.83 -21.47 10.16
CA GLU A 117 -10.76 -22.60 10.20
C GLU A 117 -11.01 -23.19 8.81
N ARG A 118 -11.15 -22.31 7.80
CA ARG A 118 -11.39 -22.74 6.41
C ARG A 118 -10.21 -23.55 5.86
N TYR A 119 -8.98 -23.17 6.16
CA TYR A 119 -7.78 -23.76 5.55
C TYR A 119 -6.93 -24.63 6.49
N LEU A 120 -7.39 -24.84 7.74
CA LEU A 120 -6.71 -25.65 8.75
C LEU A 120 -6.41 -27.08 8.27
N HIS A 121 -7.27 -27.64 7.41
CA HIS A 121 -7.11 -28.97 6.82
C HIS A 121 -5.90 -29.09 5.88
N ILE A 122 -5.35 -27.97 5.40
CA ILE A 122 -4.15 -27.92 4.56
C ILE A 122 -2.91 -27.74 5.44
N SER A 123 -2.89 -26.66 6.22
CA SER A 123 -1.83 -26.33 7.18
C SER A 123 -2.34 -25.22 8.12
N PRO A 124 -1.90 -25.17 9.38
CA PRO A 124 -2.17 -24.02 10.24
C PRO A 124 -1.47 -22.76 9.69
N ILE A 125 -2.12 -21.61 9.86
CA ILE A 125 -1.51 -20.30 9.63
C ILE A 125 -0.46 -20.06 10.71
N ARG A 126 0.80 -19.89 10.32
CA ARG A 126 1.90 -19.73 11.29
C ARG A 126 2.17 -18.28 11.64
N GLU A 127 2.07 -17.39 10.66
CA GLU A 127 2.43 -15.99 10.84
C GLU A 127 1.44 -15.08 10.14
N VAL A 128 1.24 -13.89 10.71
CA VAL A 128 0.41 -12.84 10.14
C VAL A 128 1.24 -11.58 10.00
N ILE A 129 1.24 -11.01 8.80
CA ILE A 129 1.92 -9.78 8.43
C ILE A 129 0.87 -8.71 8.24
N MET A 130 0.99 -7.60 8.97
CA MET A 130 0.09 -6.45 8.86
C MET A 130 0.88 -5.18 8.59
N GLU A 131 0.42 -4.34 7.68
CA GLU A 131 1.02 -3.01 7.49
C GLU A 131 0.58 -2.05 8.60
N HIS A 132 1.56 -1.40 9.22
CA HIS A 132 1.34 -0.49 10.33
C HIS A 132 0.74 0.87 9.91
N SER A 133 0.74 1.17 8.60
CA SER A 133 0.43 2.50 8.06
C SER A 133 -1.00 2.97 8.29
N PHE A 134 -1.92 2.07 8.68
CA PHE A 134 -3.34 2.39 8.85
C PHE A 134 -3.86 2.32 10.30
N MET A 135 -3.01 2.09 11.31
CA MET A 135 -3.49 1.81 12.67
C MET A 135 -3.70 3.08 13.52
N PRO A 136 -4.95 3.45 13.87
CA PRO A 136 -5.21 3.83 15.24
C PRO A 136 -5.11 2.53 16.08
N CYS A 137 -4.65 2.62 17.32
CA CYS A 137 -4.74 1.57 18.34
C CYS A 137 -3.60 0.52 18.39
N VAL A 138 -2.64 0.82 19.26
CA VAL A 138 -1.74 -0.12 19.96
C VAL A 138 -2.48 -1.34 20.55
N VAL A 139 -3.78 -1.22 20.83
CA VAL A 139 -4.65 -2.28 21.40
C VAL A 139 -4.83 -3.49 20.49
N ILE A 140 -4.88 -3.30 19.16
CA ILE A 140 -5.10 -4.38 18.18
C ILE A 140 -3.91 -5.35 18.18
N MET A 141 -2.70 -4.82 18.34
CA MET A 141 -1.47 -5.60 18.36
C MET A 141 -1.44 -6.56 19.55
N TYR A 142 -1.79 -6.09 20.75
CA TYR A 142 -1.81 -6.94 21.95
C TYR A 142 -2.83 -8.09 21.86
N LEU A 143 -4.03 -7.83 21.34
CA LEU A 143 -5.06 -8.87 21.21
C LEU A 143 -4.70 -9.93 20.14
N LEU A 144 -4.11 -9.53 19.01
CA LEU A 144 -3.66 -10.49 18.00
C LEU A 144 -2.51 -11.36 18.50
N VAL A 145 -1.63 -10.82 19.34
CA VAL A 145 -0.56 -11.59 19.99
C VAL A 145 -1.13 -12.66 20.92
N GLU A 146 -2.16 -12.34 21.71
CA GLU A 146 -2.84 -13.33 22.55
C GLU A 146 -3.53 -14.41 21.71
N VAL A 147 -4.24 -14.04 20.65
CA VAL A 147 -4.95 -14.99 19.78
C VAL A 147 -3.98 -15.88 18.99
N LEU A 148 -2.88 -15.35 18.47
CA LEU A 148 -1.87 -16.16 17.78
C LEU A 148 -1.09 -17.07 18.74
N ASN A 149 -0.84 -16.63 19.97
CA ASN A 149 -0.28 -17.51 21.01
C ASN A 149 -1.23 -18.67 21.35
N ILE A 150 -2.55 -18.43 21.33
CA ILE A 150 -3.56 -19.50 21.50
C ILE A 150 -3.57 -20.45 20.28
N MET A 151 -3.34 -19.94 19.08
CA MET A 151 -3.28 -20.73 17.83
C MET A 151 -1.90 -21.34 17.53
N GLY A 152 -0.89 -21.12 18.38
CA GLY A 152 0.47 -21.66 18.21
C GLY A 152 1.31 -21.00 17.10
N GLY A 153 0.92 -19.80 16.65
CA GLY A 153 1.61 -19.04 15.59
C GLY A 153 2.47 -17.88 16.12
N GLY A 154 3.46 -17.46 15.32
CA GLY A 154 4.28 -16.27 15.56
C GLY A 154 3.73 -15.04 14.82
N TYR A 155 4.30 -13.85 15.07
CA TYR A 155 3.94 -12.62 14.36
C TYR A 155 5.20 -11.84 13.96
N ILE A 156 5.19 -11.23 12.77
CA ILE A 156 6.30 -10.42 12.26
C ILE A 156 5.79 -8.99 12.03
N PHE A 157 6.39 -8.03 12.74
CA PHE A 157 6.12 -6.62 12.55
C PHE A 157 7.16 -6.00 11.62
N TRP A 158 6.70 -5.45 10.48
CA TRP A 158 7.58 -4.71 9.58
C TRP A 158 7.65 -3.24 10.02
N LYS A 159 8.88 -2.75 10.23
CA LYS A 159 9.21 -1.36 10.59
C LYS A 159 9.30 -0.47 9.36
#